data_AF-A0A966DRK6-F1
#
_entry.id   AF-A0A966DRK6-F1
#
_cell.length_a   1.000
_cell.length_b   1.000
_cell.length_c   1.000
_cell.angle_alpha   90.00
_cell.angle_beta   90.00
_cell.angle_gamma   90.00
#
_symmetry.space_group_name_H-M   'P 1'
#
loop_
_entity.id
_entity.type
_entity.pdbx_description
1 polymer ?
#
loop_
_entity_poly.entity_id
_entity_poly.type
_entity_poly.pdbx_seq_one_letter_code
_entity_poly.pdbx_strand_id
1 'polypeptide(L)'
;MTKTTSWRFFRWGKQIRKSGMRQGIAALIITLCIHFFWRQWAGVWSYFPLETFMTGQLFPAISRYLCCHVSIVFQTLIPGRFIWLDHTFFFPDGEKIILSSGCLGLKQLAHLLGLMVISGGRFFGKLMYGLGAVLMLNAVNVFRIVALGLVLLYQPHWWLFFHDFFFRFIFYVVIFLLWIIREEDFLEY
;
A
#
# COMPACT_ATOMS: atom_id res chain seq x y z
N MET A 1 -51.09 -17.55 17.10
CA MET A 1 -50.23 -16.49 16.55
C MET A 1 -48.81 -16.71 17.07
N THR A 2 -47.91 -17.11 16.17
CA THR A 2 -46.62 -17.75 16.48
C THR A 2 -45.48 -16.74 16.62
N LYS A 3 -44.77 -16.83 17.74
CA LYS A 3 -43.49 -16.16 18.00
C LYS A 3 -42.37 -16.93 17.31
N THR A 4 -41.89 -16.48 16.15
CA THR A 4 -40.68 -17.04 15.50
C THR A 4 -39.88 -15.99 14.72
N THR A 5 -39.30 -15.00 15.41
CA THR A 5 -38.37 -14.02 14.79
C THR A 5 -37.04 -13.86 15.52
N SER A 6 -36.79 -14.60 16.61
CA SER A 6 -35.58 -14.43 17.43
C SER A 6 -34.38 -15.31 17.06
N TRP A 7 -34.52 -16.31 16.18
CA TRP A 7 -33.48 -17.34 15.97
C TRP A 7 -32.62 -17.16 14.70
N ARG A 8 -32.91 -16.17 13.86
CA ARG A 8 -32.15 -15.92 12.61
C ARG A 8 -30.87 -15.09 12.83
N PHE A 9 -30.89 -14.10 13.72
CA PHE A 9 -29.73 -13.26 14.04
C PHE A 9 -28.57 -14.05 14.67
N PHE A 10 -28.86 -15.03 15.53
CA PHE A 10 -27.83 -15.77 16.25
C PHE A 10 -27.12 -16.85 15.40
N ARG A 11 -27.78 -17.34 14.33
CA ARG A 11 -27.13 -18.21 13.34
C ARG A 11 -26.26 -17.42 12.34
N TRP A 12 -26.63 -16.18 12.04
CA TRP A 12 -25.87 -15.25 11.21
C TRP A 12 -24.47 -14.96 11.77
N GLY A 13 -24.39 -14.62 13.07
CA GLY A 13 -23.10 -14.36 13.72
C GLY A 13 -22.17 -15.59 13.82
N LYS A 14 -22.68 -16.82 13.74
CA LYS A 14 -21.86 -18.04 13.81
C LYS A 14 -21.35 -18.51 12.44
N GLN A 15 -22.11 -18.27 11.37
CA GLN A 15 -21.74 -18.64 10.00
C GLN A 15 -20.79 -17.61 9.37
N ILE A 16 -21.04 -16.31 9.59
CA ILE A 16 -20.11 -15.21 9.24
C ILE A 16 -18.77 -15.36 9.99
N ARG A 17 -18.81 -15.80 11.25
CA ARG A 17 -17.60 -15.97 12.08
C ARG A 17 -16.70 -17.13 11.65
N LYS A 18 -17.24 -18.21 11.07
CA LYS A 18 -16.42 -19.33 10.56
C LYS A 18 -15.90 -19.09 9.14
N SER A 19 -16.65 -18.42 8.25
CA SER A 19 -16.17 -18.05 6.92
C SER A 19 -15.18 -16.89 6.98
N GLY A 20 -15.47 -15.84 7.76
CA GLY A 20 -14.63 -14.67 7.92
C GLY A 20 -13.28 -14.99 8.57
N MET A 21 -13.22 -15.89 9.56
CA MET A 21 -11.95 -16.32 10.15
C MET A 21 -11.08 -17.08 9.14
N ARG A 22 -11.67 -17.92 8.28
CA ARG A 22 -10.93 -18.63 7.22
C ARG A 22 -10.40 -17.65 6.17
N GLN A 23 -11.22 -16.68 5.76
CA GLN A 23 -10.83 -15.62 4.83
C GLN A 23 -9.72 -14.73 5.41
N GLY A 24 -9.82 -14.34 6.68
CA GLY A 24 -8.79 -13.58 7.38
C GLY A 24 -7.47 -14.34 7.50
N ILE A 25 -7.51 -15.64 7.83
CA ILE A 25 -6.32 -16.50 7.82
C ILE A 25 -5.73 -16.60 6.41
N ALA A 26 -6.57 -16.78 5.37
CA ALA A 26 -6.10 -16.83 3.99
C ALA A 26 -5.44 -15.49 3.56
N ALA A 27 -6.06 -14.36 3.89
CA ALA A 27 -5.53 -13.02 3.62
C ALA A 27 -4.17 -12.80 4.32
N LEU A 28 -4.05 -13.22 5.58
CA LEU A 28 -2.80 -13.18 6.33
C LEU A 28 -1.72 -14.04 5.66
N ILE A 29 -2.04 -15.30 5.34
CA ILE A 29 -1.11 -16.24 4.69
C ILE A 29 -0.62 -15.65 3.36
N ILE A 30 -1.53 -15.16 2.52
CA ILE A 30 -1.17 -14.58 1.22
C ILE A 30 -0.32 -13.33 1.37
N THR A 31 -0.65 -12.45 2.31
CA THR A 31 0.16 -11.27 2.60
C THR A 31 1.57 -11.66 3.01
N LEU A 32 1.73 -12.68 3.87
CA LEU A 32 3.04 -13.19 4.27
C LEU A 32 3.77 -13.85 3.09
N CYS A 33 3.10 -14.69 2.31
CA CYS A 33 3.68 -15.33 1.12
C CYS A 33 4.21 -14.28 0.14
N ILE A 34 3.41 -13.26 -0.18
CA ILE A 34 3.83 -12.16 -1.05
C ILE A 34 4.96 -11.36 -0.42
N HIS A 35 4.92 -11.10 0.89
CA HIS A 35 5.99 -10.38 1.58
C HIS A 35 7.35 -11.09 1.42
N PHE A 36 7.39 -12.39 1.71
CA PHE A 36 8.61 -13.20 1.62
C PHE A 36 9.05 -13.40 0.18
N PHE A 37 8.11 -13.71 -0.71
CA PHE A 37 8.38 -13.83 -2.14
C PHE A 37 8.95 -12.53 -2.71
N TRP A 38 8.35 -11.37 -2.41
CA TRP A 38 8.84 -10.07 -2.85
C TRP A 38 10.25 -9.80 -2.33
N ARG A 39 10.52 -10.12 -1.06
CA ARG A 39 11.86 -9.95 -0.46
C ARG A 39 12.90 -10.79 -1.20
N GLN A 40 12.56 -12.03 -1.54
CA GLN A 40 13.44 -12.90 -2.31
C GLN A 40 13.62 -12.38 -3.74
N TRP A 41 12.53 -12.09 -4.43
CA TRP A 41 12.51 -11.70 -5.83
C TRP A 41 13.19 -10.35 -6.09
N ALA A 42 12.84 -9.32 -5.32
CA ALA A 42 13.40 -7.98 -5.46
C ALA A 42 14.77 -7.83 -4.80
N GLY A 43 15.01 -8.54 -3.69
CA GLY A 43 16.22 -8.36 -2.88
C GLY A 43 17.36 -9.30 -3.20
N VAL A 44 17.06 -10.59 -3.48
CA VAL A 44 18.10 -11.62 -3.73
C VAL A 44 18.24 -11.91 -5.21
N TRP A 45 17.13 -11.94 -5.94
CA TRP A 45 17.11 -12.27 -7.37
C TRP A 45 17.09 -11.06 -8.29
N SER A 46 17.22 -9.85 -7.75
CA SER A 46 17.29 -8.60 -8.52
C SER A 46 16.21 -8.48 -9.60
N TYR A 47 14.99 -8.92 -9.30
CA TYR A 47 13.82 -8.94 -10.20
C TYR A 47 13.89 -9.91 -11.39
N PHE A 48 14.81 -10.89 -11.41
CA PHE A 48 14.87 -11.91 -12.46
C PHE A 48 13.51 -12.61 -12.67
N PRO A 49 13.04 -12.83 -13.91
CA PRO A 49 13.67 -12.53 -15.20
C PRO A 49 13.33 -11.14 -15.77
N LEU A 50 12.64 -10.29 -15.01
CA LEU A 50 12.10 -8.99 -15.46
C LEU A 50 13.00 -7.81 -15.08
N GLU A 51 14.27 -8.04 -14.76
CA GLU A 51 15.19 -7.00 -14.28
C GLU A 51 15.21 -5.78 -15.21
N THR A 52 15.45 -5.98 -16.50
CA THR A 52 15.52 -4.89 -17.50
C THR A 52 14.25 -4.04 -17.55
N PHE A 53 13.08 -4.68 -17.39
CA PHE A 53 11.82 -3.94 -17.36
C PHE A 53 11.65 -3.18 -16.03
N MET A 54 11.92 -3.84 -14.91
CA MET A 54 11.73 -3.28 -13.57
C MET A 54 12.67 -2.10 -13.30
N THR A 55 13.95 -2.24 -13.62
CA THR A 55 14.98 -1.21 -13.37
C THR A 55 15.08 -0.20 -14.50
N GLY A 56 14.95 -0.64 -15.76
CA GLY A 56 15.16 0.22 -16.93
C GLY A 56 13.94 1.02 -17.38
N GLN A 57 12.72 0.52 -17.14
CA GLN A 57 11.50 1.17 -17.62
C GLN A 57 10.57 1.56 -16.48
N LEU A 58 10.22 0.61 -15.62
CA LEU A 58 9.22 0.79 -14.58
C LEU A 58 9.70 1.75 -13.48
N PHE A 59 10.93 1.56 -12.99
CA PHE A 59 11.49 2.42 -11.94
C PHE A 59 11.57 3.89 -12.38
N PRO A 60 12.15 4.26 -13.54
CA PRO A 60 12.18 5.66 -13.99
C PRO A 60 10.78 6.25 -14.20
N ALA A 61 9.84 5.49 -14.76
CA ALA A 61 8.49 5.97 -15.02
C ALA A 61 7.73 6.28 -13.72
N ILE A 62 7.71 5.33 -12.78
CA ILE A 62 6.98 5.50 -11.52
C ILE A 62 7.68 6.50 -10.60
N SER A 63 9.01 6.50 -10.53
CA SER A 63 9.75 7.46 -9.70
C SER A 63 9.51 8.90 -10.18
N ARG A 64 9.53 9.17 -11.49
CA ARG A 64 9.19 10.48 -12.04
C ARG A 64 7.75 10.90 -11.71
N TYR A 65 6.81 9.98 -11.87
CA TYR A 65 5.42 10.20 -11.49
C TYR A 65 5.28 10.57 -10.00
N LEU A 66 5.92 9.81 -9.11
CA LEU A 66 5.88 10.06 -7.67
C LEU A 66 6.55 11.38 -7.31
N CYS A 67 7.74 11.65 -7.86
CA CYS A 67 8.45 12.90 -7.60
C CYS A 67 7.61 14.13 -8.01
N CYS A 68 6.87 14.05 -9.11
CA CYS A 68 5.97 15.12 -9.53
C CYS A 68 4.84 15.39 -8.51
N HIS A 69 4.19 14.33 -8.01
CA HIS A 69 3.13 14.50 -7.01
C HIS A 69 3.69 14.99 -5.67
N VAL A 70 4.84 14.46 -5.26
CA VAL A 70 5.52 14.88 -4.03
C VAL A 70 5.98 16.34 -4.12
N SER A 71 6.52 16.78 -5.27
CA SER A 71 6.98 18.16 -5.45
C SER A 71 5.84 19.16 -5.40
N ILE A 72 4.66 18.83 -5.92
CA ILE A 72 3.45 19.66 -5.77
C ILE A 72 3.12 19.86 -4.29
N VAL A 73 3.16 18.79 -3.49
CA VAL A 73 2.87 18.86 -2.05
C VAL A 73 3.99 19.58 -1.28
N PHE A 74 5.26 19.37 -1.62
CA PHE A 74 6.34 20.14 -0.99
C PHE A 74 6.28 21.63 -1.33
N GLN A 75 5.86 21.98 -2.55
CA GLN A 75 5.70 23.38 -2.94
C GLN A 75 4.63 24.09 -2.09
N THR A 76 3.60 23.37 -1.63
CA THR A 76 2.57 23.94 -0.75
C THR A 76 3.01 23.97 0.72
N LEU A 77 3.73 22.96 1.19
CA LEU A 77 4.08 22.82 2.61
C LEU A 77 5.38 23.54 3.01
N ILE A 78 6.39 23.53 2.13
CA ILE A 78 7.75 24.04 2.40
C ILE A 78 8.29 24.82 1.18
N PRO A 79 7.61 25.90 0.76
CA PRO A 79 7.94 26.62 -0.47
C PRO A 79 9.39 27.13 -0.45
N GLY A 80 10.13 26.86 -1.52
CA GLY A 80 11.53 27.31 -1.69
C GLY A 80 12.55 26.60 -0.79
N ARG A 81 12.13 25.61 0.01
CA ARG A 81 13.03 24.83 0.88
C ARG A 81 13.31 23.43 0.36
N PHE A 82 13.22 23.22 -0.95
CA PHE A 82 13.67 21.97 -1.56
C PHE A 82 14.06 22.20 -3.02
N ILE A 83 14.96 21.35 -3.51
CA ILE A 83 15.27 21.19 -4.93
C ILE A 83 15.11 19.70 -5.23
N TRP A 84 14.57 19.35 -6.40
CA TRP A 84 14.48 17.96 -6.82
C TRP A 84 15.21 17.76 -8.14
N LEU A 85 16.06 16.74 -8.20
CA LEU A 85 16.82 16.36 -9.38
C LEU A 85 16.71 14.84 -9.55
N ASP A 86 16.27 14.41 -10.73
CA ASP A 86 15.96 13.02 -11.05
C ASP A 86 14.99 12.36 -10.05
N HIS A 87 15.55 11.57 -9.13
CA HIS A 87 14.84 10.80 -8.12
C HIS A 87 15.30 11.18 -6.70
N THR A 88 15.91 12.35 -6.53
CA THR A 88 16.42 12.84 -5.25
C THR A 88 15.84 14.21 -4.91
N PHE A 89 15.38 14.37 -3.68
CA PHE A 89 15.01 15.65 -3.06
C PHE A 89 16.13 16.13 -2.17
N PHE A 90 16.57 17.36 -2.35
CA PHE A 90 17.61 18.04 -1.58
C PHE A 90 16.98 19.12 -0.71
N PHE A 91 17.40 19.18 0.55
CA PHE A 91 16.95 20.17 1.52
C PHE A 91 18.09 21.15 1.87
N PRO A 92 17.78 22.37 2.37
CA PRO A 92 18.77 23.42 2.63
C PRO A 92 19.88 23.01 3.60
N ASP A 93 19.58 22.11 4.52
CA ASP A 93 20.51 21.66 5.57
C ASP A 93 21.50 20.57 5.08
N GLY A 94 21.52 20.29 3.77
CA GLY A 94 22.38 19.26 3.14
C GLY A 94 21.78 17.85 3.17
N GLU A 95 20.68 17.67 3.89
CA GLU A 95 19.92 16.42 3.93
C GLU A 95 19.23 16.12 2.59
N LYS A 96 19.09 14.84 2.27
CA LYS A 96 18.47 14.40 1.00
C LYS A 96 17.64 13.14 1.15
N ILE A 97 16.58 13.04 0.34
CA ILE A 97 15.77 11.84 0.19
C ILE A 97 15.96 11.30 -1.21
N ILE A 98 16.52 10.09 -1.31
CA ILE A 98 16.68 9.36 -2.57
C ILE A 98 15.52 8.36 -2.69
N LEU A 99 14.73 8.47 -3.75
CA LEU A 99 13.73 7.46 -4.06
C LEU A 99 14.45 6.20 -4.54
N SER A 100 14.28 5.12 -3.77
CA SER A 100 14.74 3.79 -4.13
C SER A 100 13.57 2.92 -4.60
N SER A 101 13.86 1.71 -5.05
CA SER A 101 12.84 0.75 -5.49
C SER A 101 11.79 0.45 -4.40
N GLY A 102 12.17 0.55 -3.12
CA GLY A 102 11.26 0.42 -1.98
C GLY A 102 10.29 1.60 -1.79
N CYS A 103 10.51 2.73 -2.47
CA CYS A 103 9.64 3.90 -2.45
C CYS A 103 8.57 3.87 -3.55
N LEU A 104 8.66 2.97 -4.53
CA LEU A 104 7.71 2.90 -5.65
C LEU A 104 6.32 2.39 -5.24
N GLY A 105 6.18 1.78 -4.06
CA GLY A 105 4.92 1.18 -3.61
C GLY A 105 4.56 -0.13 -4.33
N LEU A 106 5.45 -0.69 -5.15
CA LEU A 106 5.16 -1.90 -5.94
C LEU A 106 4.91 -3.13 -5.06
N LYS A 107 5.56 -3.23 -3.90
CA LYS A 107 5.31 -4.31 -2.94
C LYS A 107 3.87 -4.25 -2.39
N GLN A 108 3.40 -3.05 -2.08
CA GLN A 108 2.06 -2.79 -1.58
C GLN A 108 1.02 -3.10 -2.65
N LEU A 109 1.30 -2.74 -3.91
CA LEU A 109 0.48 -3.12 -5.05
C LEU A 109 0.40 -4.65 -5.20
N ALA A 110 1.51 -5.37 -5.03
CA ALA A 110 1.52 -6.83 -5.08
C ALA A 110 0.62 -7.44 -3.99
N HIS A 111 0.66 -6.93 -2.75
CA HIS A 111 -0.24 -7.37 -1.67
C HIS A 111 -1.70 -7.14 -2.05
N LEU A 112 -2.04 -5.95 -2.57
CA LEU A 112 -3.40 -5.63 -3.01
C LEU A 112 -3.88 -6.60 -4.10
N LEU A 113 -3.07 -6.83 -5.13
CA LEU A 113 -3.43 -7.75 -6.21
C LEU A 113 -3.63 -9.17 -5.69
N GLY A 114 -2.76 -9.64 -4.79
CA GLY A 114 -2.92 -10.95 -4.15
C GLY A 114 -4.23 -11.09 -3.37
N LEU A 115 -4.63 -10.05 -2.64
CA LEU A 115 -5.91 -10.03 -1.93
C LEU A 115 -7.10 -10.00 -2.90
N MET A 116 -7.02 -9.22 -4.00
CA MET A 116 -8.08 -9.17 -5.01
C MET A 116 -8.30 -10.51 -5.74
N VAL A 117 -7.24 -11.33 -5.89
CA VAL A 117 -7.33 -12.67 -6.49
C VAL A 117 -8.18 -13.60 -5.62
N ILE A 118 -8.03 -13.55 -4.29
CA ILE A 118 -8.81 -14.41 -3.38
C ILE A 118 -10.20 -13.87 -3.04
N SER A 119 -10.39 -12.56 -3.15
CA SER A 119 -11.69 -11.95 -2.89
C SER A 119 -12.76 -12.51 -3.83
N GLY A 120 -14.00 -12.61 -3.35
CA GLY A 120 -15.14 -13.07 -4.15
C GLY A 120 -15.63 -12.04 -5.18
N GLY A 121 -16.51 -12.49 -6.09
CA GLY A 121 -17.33 -11.59 -6.92
C GLY A 121 -16.97 -11.45 -8.40
N ARG A 122 -17.79 -10.66 -9.10
CA ARG A 122 -17.69 -10.43 -10.55
C ARG A 122 -16.38 -9.71 -10.90
N PHE A 123 -15.72 -10.15 -11.96
CA PHE A 123 -14.42 -9.62 -12.39
C PHE A 123 -14.40 -8.09 -12.56
N PHE A 124 -15.45 -7.52 -13.17
CA PHE A 124 -15.52 -6.07 -13.40
C PHE A 124 -15.62 -5.26 -12.09
N GLY A 125 -16.41 -5.73 -11.11
CA GLY A 125 -16.50 -5.08 -9.80
C GLY A 125 -15.17 -5.10 -9.05
N LYS A 126 -14.44 -6.22 -9.13
CA LYS A 126 -13.07 -6.32 -8.60
C LYS A 126 -12.11 -5.36 -9.28
N LEU A 127 -12.20 -5.20 -10.60
CA LEU A 127 -11.32 -4.31 -11.36
C LEU A 127 -11.56 -2.85 -10.97
N MET A 128 -12.82 -2.40 -10.91
CA MET A 128 -13.16 -1.02 -10.55
C MET A 128 -12.75 -0.71 -9.11
N TYR A 129 -13.03 -1.62 -8.18
CA TYR A 129 -12.56 -1.50 -6.80
C TYR A 129 -11.03 -1.48 -6.73
N GLY A 130 -10.37 -2.37 -7.48
CA GLY A 130 -8.92 -2.46 -7.58
C GLY A 130 -8.30 -1.14 -8.05
N LEU A 131 -8.86 -0.48 -9.06
CA LEU A 131 -8.38 0.83 -9.52
C LEU A 131 -8.50 1.91 -8.43
N GLY A 132 -9.62 1.96 -7.71
CA GLY A 132 -9.79 2.86 -6.57
C GLY A 132 -8.78 2.58 -5.45
N ALA A 133 -8.55 1.30 -5.14
CA ALA A 133 -7.58 0.87 -4.15
C ALA A 133 -6.13 1.22 -4.56
N VAL A 134 -5.79 1.11 -5.85
CA VAL A 134 -4.48 1.55 -6.37
C VAL A 134 -4.29 3.06 -6.19
N LEU A 135 -5.31 3.86 -6.49
CA LEU A 135 -5.27 5.30 -6.28
C LEU A 135 -5.07 5.66 -4.79
N MET A 136 -5.76 4.95 -3.89
CA MET A 136 -5.61 5.12 -2.45
C MET A 136 -4.20 4.76 -1.97
N LEU A 137 -3.64 3.63 -2.41
CA LEU A 137 -2.27 3.23 -2.06
C LEU A 137 -1.23 4.22 -2.57
N ASN A 138 -1.45 4.78 -3.76
CA ASN A 138 -0.60 5.80 -4.31
C ASN A 138 -0.64 7.09 -3.47
N ALA A 139 -1.84 7.54 -3.06
CA ALA A 139 -1.98 8.68 -2.16
C ALA A 139 -1.24 8.47 -0.82
N VAL A 140 -1.35 7.29 -0.22
CA VAL A 140 -0.62 6.93 1.00
C VAL A 140 0.89 6.91 0.77
N ASN A 141 1.35 6.48 -0.41
CA ASN A 141 2.77 6.48 -0.75
C ASN A 141 3.33 7.89 -0.94
N VAL A 142 2.60 8.79 -1.60
CA VAL A 142 2.97 10.22 -1.69
C VAL A 142 3.02 10.82 -0.29
N PHE A 143 2.00 10.57 0.53
CA PHE A 143 1.98 11.01 1.93
C PHE A 143 3.20 10.53 2.71
N ARG A 144 3.60 9.26 2.58
CA ARG A 144 4.82 8.73 3.21
C ARG A 144 6.06 9.51 2.81
N ILE A 145 6.28 9.74 1.51
CA ILE A 145 7.51 10.41 1.04
C ILE A 145 7.53 11.85 1.55
N VAL A 146 6.40 12.55 1.47
CA VAL A 146 6.26 13.92 2.00
C VAL A 146 6.54 13.96 3.49
N ALA A 147 5.88 13.10 4.27
CA ALA A 147 6.03 13.08 5.71
C ALA A 147 7.45 12.70 6.13
N LEU A 148 8.12 11.79 5.42
CA LEU A 148 9.55 11.50 5.63
C LEU A 148 10.43 12.71 5.33
N GLY A 149 10.12 13.50 4.30
CA GLY A 149 10.79 14.77 4.01
C GLY A 149 10.66 15.78 5.15
N LEU A 150 9.45 15.93 5.67
CA LEU A 150 9.20 16.83 6.81
C LEU A 150 9.90 16.33 8.08
N VAL A 151 9.84 15.03 8.38
CA VAL A 151 10.56 14.45 9.52
C VAL A 151 12.07 14.66 9.36
N LEU A 152 12.63 14.46 8.17
CA LEU A 152 14.05 14.69 7.91
C LEU A 152 14.43 16.16 8.15
N LEU A 153 13.59 17.10 7.71
CA LEU A 153 13.84 18.54 7.83
C LEU A 153 13.73 19.05 9.27
N TYR A 154 12.73 18.57 10.03
CA TYR A 154 12.40 19.15 11.33
C TYR A 154 12.86 18.29 12.52
N GLN A 155 12.92 16.96 12.36
CA GLN A 155 13.15 15.99 13.44
C GLN A 155 13.96 14.77 12.93
N PRO A 156 15.18 14.96 12.39
CA PRO A 156 15.92 13.91 11.69
C PRO A 156 16.22 12.68 12.55
N HIS A 157 16.34 12.84 13.86
CA HIS A 157 16.54 11.73 14.81
C HIS A 157 15.40 10.71 14.82
N TRP A 158 14.16 11.11 14.46
CA TRP A 158 13.03 10.20 14.34
C TRP A 158 12.89 9.56 12.96
N TRP A 159 13.71 9.96 11.98
CA TRP A 159 13.55 9.54 10.60
C TRP A 159 13.55 8.01 10.44
N LEU A 160 14.48 7.31 11.10
CA LEU A 160 14.57 5.86 11.05
C LEU A 160 13.32 5.18 11.61
N PHE A 161 12.81 5.69 12.74
CA PHE A 161 11.60 5.16 13.36
C PHE A 161 10.39 5.29 12.42
N PHE A 162 10.19 6.48 11.84
CA PHE A 162 9.08 6.72 10.91
C PHE A 162 9.23 5.88 9.63
N HIS A 163 10.44 5.83 9.07
CA HIS A 163 10.75 5.11 7.83
C HIS A 163 10.52 3.59 7.97
N ASP A 164 11.05 2.98 9.02
CA ASP A 164 11.09 1.51 9.12
C ASP A 164 9.85 0.92 9.77
N PHE A 165 9.23 1.63 10.71
CA PHE A 165 8.12 1.10 11.52
C PHE A 165 6.79 1.76 11.18
N PHE A 166 6.70 3.08 11.35
CA PHE A 166 5.42 3.78 11.30
C PHE A 166 4.74 3.67 9.93
N PHE A 167 5.42 4.06 8.86
CA PHE A 167 4.82 3.99 7.52
C PHE A 167 4.59 2.56 7.04
N ARG A 168 5.44 1.63 7.46
CA ARG A 168 5.24 0.21 7.17
C ARG A 168 3.95 -0.31 7.82
N PHE A 169 3.69 0.06 9.06
CA PHE A 169 2.46 -0.28 9.77
C PHE A 169 1.23 0.34 9.09
N ILE A 170 1.28 1.62 8.74
CA ILE A 170 0.19 2.31 8.03
C ILE A 170 -0.20 1.59 6.75
N PHE A 171 0.76 1.17 5.92
CA PHE A 171 0.44 0.46 4.69
C PHE A 171 -0.31 -0.86 4.94
N TYR A 172 0.09 -1.63 5.95
CA TYR A 172 -0.63 -2.87 6.28
C TYR A 172 -2.05 -2.59 6.76
N VAL A 173 -2.25 -1.55 7.58
CA VAL A 173 -3.58 -1.14 8.02
C VAL A 173 -4.43 -0.73 6.82
N VAL A 174 -3.92 0.11 5.93
CA VAL A 174 -4.69 0.57 4.75
C VAL A 174 -5.03 -0.60 3.82
N ILE A 175 -4.07 -1.47 3.51
CA ILE A 175 -4.32 -2.66 2.67
C ILE A 175 -5.39 -3.56 3.30
N PHE A 176 -5.31 -3.78 4.61
CA PHE A 176 -6.26 -4.60 5.35
C PHE A 176 -7.66 -3.98 5.35
N LEU A 177 -7.77 -2.67 5.58
CA LEU A 177 -9.05 -1.95 5.51
C LEU A 177 -9.65 -2.00 4.10
N LEU A 178 -8.85 -1.78 3.07
CA LEU A 178 -9.28 -1.93 1.67
C LEU A 178 -9.76 -3.36 1.37
N TRP A 179 -9.17 -4.37 2.00
CA TRP A 179 -9.67 -5.73 1.83
C TRP A 179 -10.98 -5.96 2.58
N ILE A 180 -11.11 -5.49 3.83
CA ILE A 180 -12.37 -5.60 4.59
C ILE A 180 -13.52 -4.95 3.84
N ILE A 181 -13.35 -3.71 3.39
CA ILE A 181 -14.40 -2.96 2.66
C ILE A 181 -14.84 -3.76 1.43
N ARG A 182 -13.89 -4.36 0.69
CA ARG A 182 -14.22 -5.18 -0.48
C ARG A 182 -15.02 -6.43 -0.12
N GLU A 183 -14.70 -7.10 0.98
CA GLU A 183 -15.41 -8.30 1.44
C GLU A 183 -16.80 -7.94 1.98
N GLU A 184 -16.95 -6.83 2.69
CA GLU A 184 -18.25 -6.33 3.16
C GLU A 184 -19.16 -5.99 1.96
N ASP A 185 -18.65 -5.23 0.98
CA ASP A 185 -19.38 -4.92 -0.26
C ASP A 185 -19.78 -6.18 -1.05
N PHE A 186 -19.05 -7.30 -0.91
CA PHE A 186 -19.42 -8.55 -1.56
C PHE A 186 -20.54 -9.29 -0.83
N LEU A 187 -20.65 -9.15 0.49
CA LEU A 187 -21.67 -9.85 1.28
C LEU A 187 -23.07 -9.22 1.17
N GLU A 188 -23.15 -7.97 0.72
CA GLU A 188 -24.42 -7.25 0.51
C GLU A 188 -25.10 -7.57 -0.83
N TYR A 189 -24.43 -8.27 -1.76
CA TYR A 189 -24.96 -8.68 -3.07
C TYR A 189 -25.03 -10.21 -3.24
#